data_AF-A0A8T0LIC4-F1
#
_entry.id   AF-A0A8T0LIC4-F1
#
_cell.length_a   1.000
_cell.length_b   1.000
_cell.length_c   1.000
_cell.angle_alpha   90.00
_cell.angle_beta   90.00
_cell.angle_gamma   90.00
#
_symmetry.space_group_name_H-M   'P 1'
#
loop_
_entity.id
_entity.type
_entity.pdbx_description
1 polymer ?
#
loop_
_entity_poly.entity_id
_entity_poly.type
_entity_poly.pdbx_seq_one_letter_code
_entity_poly.pdbx_strand_id
1 'polypeptide(L)'
;GEIPRSGGLKTKWDLRSMRKSAVKDIKMQEKAMQKEVKRIENLITRGYTLERLATKLGFTKLDDVTKDKNYGFYTKFIVRHDQLKELRKMARVTE
;
A
#
# COMPACT_ATOMS: atom_id res chain seq x y z
N GLY A 1 35.32 -37.11 29.16
CA GLY A 1 35.94 -35.90 28.61
C GLY A 1 34.94 -35.21 27.71
N GLU A 2 34.67 -33.94 28.02
CA GLU A 2 34.23 -32.83 27.17
C GLU A 2 33.07 -33.00 26.17
N ILE A 3 31.95 -32.35 26.53
CA ILE A 3 30.87 -31.92 25.62
C ILE A 3 31.33 -30.59 24.98
N PRO A 4 31.43 -30.46 23.64
CA PRO A 4 31.77 -29.18 23.02
C PRO A 4 30.57 -28.22 23.14
N ARG A 5 30.61 -27.36 24.16
CA ARG A 5 29.75 -26.18 24.30
C ARG A 5 30.22 -25.10 23.31
N SER A 6 29.72 -25.10 22.08
CA SER A 6 29.94 -23.99 21.14
C SER A 6 28.80 -23.87 20.13
N GLY A 7 27.56 -23.69 20.60
CA GLY A 7 26.38 -23.50 19.74
C GLY A 7 25.56 -22.23 20.00
N GLY A 8 25.93 -21.38 20.97
CA GLY A 8 25.04 -20.33 21.48
C GLY A 8 25.25 -18.91 20.94
N LEU A 9 26.38 -18.60 20.30
CA LEU A 9 26.72 -17.22 19.93
C LEU A 9 26.31 -16.83 18.50
N LYS A 10 26.33 -17.74 17.52
CA LYS A 10 25.99 -17.42 16.13
C LYS A 10 24.51 -17.04 15.96
N THR A 11 23.61 -17.68 16.69
CA THR A 11 22.16 -17.54 16.52
C THR A 11 21.59 -16.23 17.10
N LYS A 12 22.16 -15.67 18.17
CA LYS A 12 21.66 -14.41 18.76
C LYS A 12 22.03 -13.17 17.95
N TRP A 13 23.23 -13.15 17.36
CA TRP A 13 23.64 -12.08 16.44
C TRP A 13 22.83 -12.13 15.14
N ASP A 14 22.58 -13.33 14.62
CA ASP A 14 21.74 -13.57 13.45
C ASP A 14 20.28 -13.13 13.68
N LEU A 15 19.67 -13.50 14.82
CA LEU A 15 18.29 -13.10 15.15
C LEU A 15 18.14 -11.58 15.33
N ARG A 16 19.14 -10.92 15.93
CA ARG A 16 19.11 -9.45 16.12
C ARG A 16 19.33 -8.71 14.80
N SER A 17 20.14 -9.28 13.90
CA SER A 17 20.38 -8.75 12.56
C SER A 17 19.17 -8.96 11.63
N MET A 18 18.57 -10.15 11.64
CA MET A 18 17.31 -10.45 10.93
C MET A 18 16.16 -9.57 11.39
N ARG A 19 16.00 -9.36 12.71
CA ARG A 19 15.00 -8.41 13.25
C ARG A 19 15.24 -6.97 12.78
N LYS A 20 16.49 -6.51 12.75
CA LYS A 20 16.83 -5.16 12.23
C LYS A 20 16.55 -5.05 10.72
N SER A 21 16.78 -6.10 9.95
CA SER A 21 16.49 -6.12 8.51
C SER A 21 14.99 -6.12 8.25
N ALA A 22 14.23 -6.96 8.94
CA ALA A 22 12.76 -7.00 8.82
C ALA A 22 12.12 -5.64 9.17
N VAL A 23 12.60 -4.94 10.21
CA VAL A 23 12.11 -3.60 10.55
C VAL A 23 12.42 -2.56 9.46
N LYS A 24 13.58 -2.66 8.79
CA LYS A 24 13.90 -1.78 7.65
C LYS A 24 12.98 -2.06 6.46
N ASP A 25 12.74 -3.33 6.14
CA ASP A 25 11.83 -3.75 5.08
C ASP A 25 10.40 -3.29 5.35
N ILE A 26 9.88 -3.49 6.57
CA ILE A 26 8.55 -3.01 6.98
C ILE A 26 8.45 -1.50 6.83
N LYS A 27 9.46 -0.75 7.27
CA LYS A 27 9.49 0.72 7.14
C LYS A 27 9.57 1.19 5.68
N MET A 28 10.26 0.44 4.81
CA MET A 28 10.30 0.74 3.38
C MET A 28 8.95 0.45 2.71
N GLN A 29 8.29 -0.65 3.06
CA GLN A 29 6.95 -0.98 2.58
C GLN A 29 5.91 0.04 3.05
N GLU A 30 5.96 0.46 4.32
CA GLU A 30 5.08 1.50 4.84
C GLU A 30 5.26 2.82 4.10
N LYS A 31 6.51 3.24 3.84
CA LYS A 31 6.78 4.45 3.04
C LYS A 31 6.26 4.34 1.60
N ALA A 32 6.38 3.16 0.99
CA ALA A 32 5.85 2.94 -0.36
C ALA A 32 4.32 3.01 -0.37
N MET A 33 3.67 2.40 0.62
CA MET A 33 2.23 2.44 0.80
C MET A 33 1.71 3.87 1.06
N GLN A 34 2.38 4.64 1.92
CA GLN A 34 2.05 6.05 2.18
C GLN A 34 2.17 6.92 0.92
N LYS A 35 3.20 6.69 0.10
CA LYS A 35 3.34 7.37 -1.20
C LYS A 35 2.20 7.03 -2.16
N GLU A 36 1.77 5.77 -2.17
CA GLU A 36 0.65 5.31 -2.99
C GLU A 36 -0.67 5.96 -2.56
N VAL A 37 -0.97 5.96 -1.26
CA VAL A 37 -2.15 6.63 -0.69
C VAL A 37 -2.14 8.11 -1.02
N LYS A 38 -1.01 8.80 -0.82
CA LYS A 38 -0.90 10.23 -1.14
C LYS A 38 -1.10 10.52 -2.63
N ARG A 39 -0.68 9.62 -3.53
CA ARG A 39 -0.98 9.71 -4.96
C ARG A 39 -2.47 9.59 -5.24
N ILE A 40 -3.14 8.63 -4.61
CA ILE A 40 -4.59 8.41 -4.73
C ILE A 40 -5.34 9.66 -4.28
N GLU A 41 -5.03 10.18 -3.09
CA GLU A 41 -5.66 11.39 -2.56
C GLU A 41 -5.43 12.61 -3.47
N ASN A 42 -4.21 12.79 -3.97
CA ASN A 42 -3.92 13.88 -4.90
C ASN A 42 -4.73 13.77 -6.20
N LEU A 43 -4.92 12.56 -6.74
CA LEU A 43 -5.75 12.35 -7.92
C LEU A 43 -7.21 12.71 -7.63
N ILE A 44 -7.75 12.28 -6.49
CA ILE A 44 -9.14 12.56 -6.07
C ILE A 44 -9.34 14.07 -5.85
N THR A 45 -8.39 14.76 -5.19
CA THR A 45 -8.43 16.22 -4.99
C THR A 45 -8.35 16.98 -6.30
N ARG A 46 -7.62 16.47 -7.29
CA ARG A 46 -7.56 17.03 -8.67
C ARG A 46 -8.80 16.73 -9.51
N GLY A 47 -9.82 16.06 -8.95
CA GLY A 47 -11.07 15.76 -9.64
C GLY A 47 -10.99 14.59 -10.62
N TYR A 48 -10.04 13.66 -10.44
CA TYR A 48 -10.07 12.42 -11.21
C TYR A 48 -11.29 11.58 -10.80
N THR A 49 -12.09 11.21 -11.80
CA THR A 49 -13.18 10.24 -11.65
C THR A 49 -12.68 8.81 -11.84
N LEU A 50 -13.47 7.83 -11.36
CA LEU A 50 -13.17 6.41 -11.54
C LEU A 50 -12.95 6.07 -13.02
N GLU A 51 -13.86 6.51 -13.89
CA GLU A 51 -13.80 6.28 -15.34
C GLU A 51 -12.56 6.89 -15.99
N ARG A 52 -12.19 8.12 -15.58
CA ARG A 52 -11.02 8.81 -16.11
C ARG A 52 -9.73 8.10 -15.70
N LEU A 53 -9.68 7.56 -14.48
CA LEU A 53 -8.55 6.75 -14.04
C LEU A 53 -8.51 5.39 -14.74
N ALA A 54 -9.65 4.70 -14.86
CA ALA A 54 -9.75 3.42 -15.57
C ALA A 54 -9.30 3.55 -17.03
N THR A 55 -9.74 4.60 -17.72
CA THR A 55 -9.32 4.91 -19.10
C THR A 55 -7.82 5.18 -19.18
N LYS A 56 -7.27 5.93 -18.22
CA LYS A 56 -5.83 6.22 -18.16
C LYS A 56 -4.98 4.99 -17.87
N LEU A 57 -5.52 4.04 -17.12
CA LEU A 57 -4.90 2.73 -16.85
C LEU A 57 -5.12 1.73 -17.99
N GLY A 58 -5.88 2.09 -19.02
CA GLY A 58 -6.14 1.21 -20.17
C GLY A 58 -7.15 0.10 -19.89
N PHE A 59 -7.91 0.19 -18.81
CA PHE A 59 -8.88 -0.82 -18.40
C PHE A 59 -10.04 -0.97 -19.38
N THR A 60 -10.30 0.05 -20.18
CA THR A 60 -11.32 0.03 -21.25
C THR A 60 -10.98 -0.91 -22.41
N LYS A 61 -9.72 -1.34 -22.53
CA LYS A 61 -9.24 -2.25 -23.59
C LYS A 61 -8.86 -3.62 -23.08
N LEU A 62 -9.00 -3.86 -21.77
CA LEU A 62 -8.67 -5.12 -21.13
C LEU A 62 -9.94 -5.97 -21.04
N ASP A 63 -9.83 -7.21 -21.52
CA ASP A 63 -10.86 -8.23 -21.37
C ASP A 63 -11.08 -8.59 -19.89
N ASP A 64 -9.96 -8.67 -19.14
CA ASP A 64 -9.97 -8.88 -17.70
C ASP A 64 -9.06 -7.86 -16.99
N VAL A 65 -9.67 -6.88 -16.34
CA VAL A 65 -8.97 -5.82 -15.60
C VAL A 65 -8.33 -6.34 -14.31
N THR A 66 -8.76 -7.50 -13.78
CA THR A 66 -8.26 -8.05 -12.51
C THR A 66 -6.85 -8.62 -12.63
N LYS A 67 -6.45 -8.99 -13.85
CA LYS A 67 -5.10 -9.44 -14.19
C LYS A 67 -4.10 -8.30 -14.34
N ASP A 68 -4.56 -7.04 -14.39
CA ASP A 68 -3.65 -5.92 -14.54
C ASP A 68 -2.94 -5.57 -13.22
N LYS A 69 -1.64 -5.28 -13.32
CA LYS A 69 -0.82 -4.88 -12.16
C LYS A 69 -1.32 -3.62 -11.46
N ASN A 70 -2.05 -2.75 -12.16
CA ASN A 70 -2.64 -1.54 -11.60
C ASN A 70 -4.03 -1.78 -11.02
N TYR A 71 -4.60 -2.99 -11.11
CA TYR A 71 -5.92 -3.31 -10.54
C TYR A 71 -5.94 -3.10 -9.03
N GLY A 72 -4.87 -3.52 -8.33
CA GLY A 72 -4.71 -3.29 -6.90
C GLY A 72 -4.63 -1.80 -6.53
N PHE A 73 -4.08 -0.97 -7.42
CA PHE A 73 -4.06 0.49 -7.24
C PHE A 73 -5.44 1.10 -7.49
N TYR A 74 -6.12 0.66 -8.55
CA TYR A 74 -7.45 1.17 -8.93
C TYR A 74 -8.54 0.83 -7.91
N THR A 75 -8.52 -0.38 -7.37
CA THR A 75 -9.44 -0.79 -6.29
C THR A 75 -9.25 0.07 -5.04
N LYS A 76 -8.02 0.32 -4.61
CA LYS A 76 -7.72 1.26 -3.51
C LYS A 76 -8.21 2.68 -3.82
N PHE A 77 -8.06 3.13 -5.08
CA PHE A 77 -8.59 4.42 -5.52
C PHE A 77 -10.11 4.49 -5.39
N ILE A 78 -10.85 3.45 -5.82
CA ILE A 78 -12.31 3.38 -5.69
C ILE A 78 -12.73 3.53 -4.22
N VAL A 79 -12.16 2.71 -3.34
CA VAL A 79 -12.47 2.73 -1.90
C VAL A 79 -12.21 4.11 -1.31
N ARG A 80 -11.06 4.73 -1.62
CA ARG A 80 -10.71 6.05 -1.07
C ARG A 80 -11.56 7.17 -1.64
N HIS A 81 -11.93 7.08 -2.92
CA HIS A 81 -12.83 8.03 -3.58
C HIS A 81 -14.22 8.01 -2.95
N ASP A 82 -14.73 6.83 -2.62
CA ASP A 82 -16.02 6.67 -1.93
C ASP A 82 -15.97 7.23 -0.50
N GLN A 83 -14.96 6.88 0.29
CA GLN A 83 -14.75 7.45 1.63
C GLN A 83 -14.67 8.98 1.62
N LEU A 84 -13.95 9.58 0.66
CA LEU A 84 -13.86 11.04 0.55
C LEU A 84 -15.19 11.67 0.11
N LYS A 85 -15.99 10.98 -0.70
CA LYS A 85 -17.34 11.42 -1.07
C LYS A 85 -18.27 11.41 0.15
N GLU A 86 -18.20 10.38 0.98
CA GLU A 86 -18.94 10.30 2.24
C GLU A 86 -18.51 11.40 3.22
N LEU A 87 -17.21 11.62 3.39
CA LEU A 87 -16.69 12.71 4.22
C LEU A 87 -17.16 14.09 3.75
N ARG A 88 -17.18 14.34 2.43
CA ARG A 88 -17.73 15.59 1.86
C ARG A 88 -19.24 15.72 2.09
N LYS A 89 -19.99 14.62 2.06
CA LYS A 89 -21.42 14.62 2.37
C LYS A 89 -21.66 14.95 3.85
N MET A 90 -20.91 14.35 4.76
CA MET A 90 -21.02 14.61 6.20
C MET A 90 -20.63 16.06 6.54
N ALA A 91 -19.56 16.59 5.93
CA ALA A 91 -19.16 17.99 6.10
C ALA A 91 -20.24 19.00 5.68
N ARG A 92 -21.09 18.65 4.69
CA ARG A 92 -22.23 19.46 4.25
C ARG A 92 -23.47 19.36 5.12
N VAL A 93 -23.55 18.34 5.98
CA VAL A 93 -24.71 18.10 6.88
C VAL A 93 -24.49 18.78 8.25
N THR A 94 -23.28 19.24 8.54
CA THR A 94 -22.92 19.90 9.81
C THR A 94 -22.97 21.43 9.72
N GLU A 95 -23.63 21.99 8.69
CA GLU A 95 -23.85 23.44 8.53
C GLU A 95 -25.30 23.80 8.85
#